data_AF-A0A016VPY8-F1
#
_entry.id   AF-A0A016VPY8-F1
#
_cell.length_a   1.000
_cell.length_b   1.000
_cell.length_c   1.000
_cell.angle_alpha   90.00
_cell.angle_beta   90.00
_cell.angle_gamma   90.00
#
_symmetry.space_group_name_H-M   'P 1'
#
loop_
_entity.id
_entity.type
_entity.pdbx_description
1 polymer ?
#
loop_
_entity_poly.entity_id
_entity_poly.type
_entity_poly.pdbx_seq_one_letter_code
_entity_poly.pdbx_strand_id
1 'polypeptide(L)'
;MLLDIFHQLLRHSKISVVISPTDLAAENAPKTIVHNTLGKFQRIDSLVNSAGILRAGPVLDSDISVYDELFNVNVRCLVRLTREALPHIIKSKGTVVNVSSINGPCPFPGVTYYCMSKSAVDQFTKCLALEMAPHGVRVNAVKLVLSRFNLNGFVMM
;
A
#
# COMPACT_ATOMS: atom_id res chain seq x y z
N MET A 1 -14.97 15.58 -4.16
CA MET A 1 -13.93 15.74 -5.21
C MET A 1 -13.37 14.41 -5.71
N LEU A 2 -12.72 13.57 -4.88
CA LEU A 2 -12.21 12.25 -5.32
C LEU A 2 -13.33 11.26 -5.72
N LEU A 3 -14.41 11.20 -4.94
CA LEU A 3 -15.61 10.42 -5.28
C LEU A 3 -16.26 10.89 -6.60
N ASP A 4 -16.25 12.19 -6.88
CA ASP A 4 -16.89 12.76 -8.07
C ASP A 4 -16.15 12.39 -9.37
N ILE A 5 -14.81 12.48 -9.37
CA ILE A 5 -13.96 12.02 -10.48
C ILE A 5 -14.16 10.52 -10.70
N PHE A 6 -14.24 9.75 -9.62
CA PHE A 6 -14.44 8.31 -9.67
C PHE A 6 -15.80 7.95 -10.27
N HIS A 7 -16.88 8.60 -9.83
CA HIS A 7 -18.21 8.45 -10.43
C HIS A 7 -18.26 8.84 -11.90
N GLN A 8 -17.46 9.81 -12.33
CA GLN A 8 -17.38 10.25 -13.72
C GLN A 8 -16.65 9.21 -14.61
N LEU A 9 -15.59 8.57 -14.11
CA LEU A 9 -14.88 7.47 -14.80
C LEU A 9 -15.73 6.20 -14.94
N LEU A 10 -16.60 5.92 -13.98
CA LEU A 10 -17.50 4.76 -14.03
C LEU A 10 -18.63 4.89 -15.06
N ARG A 11 -18.99 6.12 -15.49
CA ARG A 11 -20.06 6.31 -16.50
C ARG A 11 -19.70 5.76 -17.87
N HIS A 12 -18.40 5.62 -18.18
CA HIS A 12 -17.91 5.21 -19.50
C HIS A 12 -17.32 3.80 -19.53
N SER A 13 -17.36 3.05 -18.43
CA SER A 13 -16.74 1.72 -18.33
C SER A 13 -17.70 0.70 -17.73
N LYS A 14 -17.72 -0.53 -18.25
CA LYS A 14 -18.48 -1.67 -17.68
C LYS A 14 -17.77 -2.24 -16.43
N ILE A 15 -17.34 -1.38 -15.51
CA ILE A 15 -16.58 -1.75 -14.31
C ILE A 15 -17.50 -1.64 -13.11
N SER A 16 -17.61 -2.70 -12.33
CA SER A 16 -18.30 -2.66 -11.04
C SER A 16 -17.31 -2.29 -9.95
N VAL A 17 -17.68 -1.35 -9.07
CA VAL A 17 -16.83 -0.89 -7.97
C VAL A 17 -17.57 -0.96 -6.64
N VAL A 18 -16.82 -1.33 -5.60
CA VAL A 18 -17.17 -1.13 -4.19
C VAL A 18 -16.18 -0.15 -3.58
N ILE A 19 -16.68 0.81 -2.81
CA ILE A 19 -15.87 1.78 -2.09
C ILE A 19 -16.01 1.47 -0.60
N SER A 20 -14.88 1.37 0.11
CA SER A 20 -14.85 1.15 1.57
C SER A 20 -14.01 2.24 2.22
N PRO A 21 -14.60 3.41 2.54
CA PRO A 21 -13.90 4.48 3.22
C PRO A 21 -13.48 4.01 4.61
N THR A 22 -12.18 3.88 4.86
CA THR A 22 -11.66 3.38 6.12
C THR A 22 -10.23 3.88 6.34
N ASP A 23 -9.89 4.24 7.57
CA ASP A 23 -8.50 4.46 7.97
C ASP A 23 -7.79 3.10 8.06
N LEU A 24 -6.76 2.89 7.24
CA LEU A 24 -6.00 1.64 7.23
C LEU A 24 -5.27 1.36 8.55
N ALA A 25 -4.98 2.40 9.34
CA ALA A 25 -4.37 2.25 10.66
C ALA A 25 -5.34 1.64 11.68
N ALA A 26 -6.65 1.70 11.43
CA ALA A 26 -7.65 1.12 12.32
C ALA A 26 -7.52 -0.40 12.40
N GLU A 27 -7.91 -0.96 13.56
CA GLU A 27 -7.76 -2.39 13.81
C GLU A 27 -8.60 -3.25 12.86
N ASN A 28 -9.83 -2.84 12.55
CA ASN A 28 -10.72 -3.65 11.73
C ASN A 28 -10.57 -3.41 10.22
N ALA A 29 -9.72 -2.47 9.80
CA ALA A 29 -9.65 -2.04 8.40
C ALA A 29 -9.39 -3.17 7.39
N PRO A 30 -8.40 -4.07 7.60
CA PRO A 30 -8.17 -5.20 6.68
C PRO A 30 -9.41 -6.07 6.49
N LYS A 31 -10.05 -6.46 7.60
CA LYS A 31 -11.24 -7.32 7.60
C LYS A 31 -12.39 -6.67 6.88
N THR A 32 -12.66 -5.39 7.17
CA THR A 32 -13.75 -4.63 6.52
C THR A 32 -13.54 -4.54 5.01
N ILE A 33 -12.31 -4.21 4.56
CA ILE A 33 -11.99 -4.08 3.13
C ILE A 33 -12.15 -5.41 2.41
N VAL A 34 -11.59 -6.49 2.96
CA VAL A 34 -11.66 -7.83 2.36
C VAL A 34 -13.09 -8.35 2.35
N HIS A 35 -13.83 -8.18 3.46
CA HIS A 35 -15.24 -8.56 3.56
C HIS A 35 -16.11 -7.85 2.52
N ASN A 36 -16.00 -6.53 2.40
CA ASN A 36 -16.78 -5.76 1.44
C ASN A 36 -16.44 -6.13 -0.01
N THR A 37 -15.16 -6.37 -0.30
CA THR A 37 -14.68 -6.80 -1.62
C THR A 37 -15.25 -8.17 -1.99
N LEU A 38 -15.20 -9.14 -1.08
CA LEU A 38 -15.75 -10.48 -1.29
C LEU A 38 -17.28 -10.45 -1.38
N GLY A 39 -17.96 -9.64 -0.57
CA GLY A 39 -19.41 -9.47 -0.64
C GLY A 39 -19.87 -9.03 -2.03
N LYS A 40 -19.12 -8.13 -2.68
CA LYS A 40 -19.44 -7.62 -4.02
C LYS A 40 -18.97 -8.54 -5.16
N PHE A 41 -17.73 -9.03 -5.11
CA PHE A 41 -17.06 -9.68 -6.24
C PHE A 41 -16.83 -11.18 -6.06
N GLN A 42 -17.02 -11.72 -4.85
CA GLN A 42 -16.85 -13.13 -4.49
C GLN A 42 -15.41 -13.69 -4.61
N ARG A 43 -14.47 -12.91 -5.16
CA ARG A 43 -13.07 -13.28 -5.35
C ARG A 43 -12.14 -12.08 -5.19
N ILE A 44 -10.87 -12.36 -4.92
CA ILE A 44 -9.79 -11.37 -4.95
C ILE A 44 -8.64 -11.97 -5.75
N ASP A 45 -8.34 -11.34 -6.89
CA ASP A 45 -7.27 -11.77 -7.81
C ASP A 45 -5.99 -10.98 -7.64
N SER A 46 -6.13 -9.75 -7.16
CA SER A 46 -5.01 -8.84 -7.07
C SER A 46 -5.18 -7.89 -5.90
N LEU A 47 -4.08 -7.61 -5.22
CA LEU A 47 -3.98 -6.57 -4.21
C LEU A 47 -2.93 -5.56 -4.63
N VAL A 48 -3.27 -4.28 -4.59
CA VAL A 48 -2.33 -3.18 -4.77
C VAL A 48 -2.25 -2.39 -3.46
N ASN A 49 -1.13 -2.52 -2.75
CA ASN A 49 -0.85 -1.72 -1.57
C ASN A 49 -0.25 -0.38 -2.00
N SER A 50 -1.11 0.62 -2.18
CA SER A 50 -0.70 1.95 -2.64
C SER A 50 -0.70 3.03 -1.57
N ALA A 51 -1.33 2.80 -0.42
CA ALA A 51 -1.40 3.79 0.64
C ALA A 51 -0.02 4.02 1.28
N GLY A 52 0.31 5.28 1.54
CA GLY A 52 1.53 5.66 2.23
C GLY A 52 1.59 7.14 2.52
N ILE A 53 2.39 7.51 3.51
CA ILE A 53 2.68 8.89 3.91
C ILE A 53 4.18 9.16 3.83
N LEU A 54 4.52 10.44 3.76
CA LEU A 54 5.87 10.95 3.86
C LEU A 54 5.91 12.01 4.95
N ARG A 55 6.96 11.99 5.77
CA ARG A 55 7.33 13.04 6.70
C ARG A 55 8.81 13.34 6.47
N ALA A 56 9.13 14.62 6.31
CA ALA A 56 10.50 15.09 6.18
C ALA A 56 10.95 15.70 7.51
N GLY A 57 12.21 15.49 7.84
CA GLY A 57 12.85 15.92 9.08
C GLY A 57 14.17 15.18 9.27
N PRO A 58 15.25 15.87 9.68
CA PRO A 58 16.45 15.21 10.20
C PRO A 58 16.10 14.34 11.41
N VAL A 59 16.81 13.22 11.59
CA VAL A 59 16.59 12.31 12.73
C VAL A 59 16.74 13.01 14.07
N LEU A 60 17.70 13.95 14.18
CA LEU A 60 17.96 14.71 15.41
C LEU A 60 16.81 15.64 15.81
N ASP A 61 16.04 16.11 14.83
CA ASP A 61 14.97 17.09 15.05
C ASP A 61 13.57 16.47 14.98
N SER A 62 13.49 15.17 14.65
CA SER A 62 12.23 14.44 14.49
C SER A 62 11.88 13.65 15.74
N ASP A 63 10.67 13.85 16.26
CA ASP A 63 10.12 13.03 17.33
C ASP A 63 9.99 11.56 16.88
N ILE A 64 10.15 10.62 17.81
CA ILE A 64 10.01 9.18 17.54
C ILE A 64 8.60 8.81 17.05
N SER A 65 7.57 9.58 17.42
CA SER A 65 6.21 9.44 16.91
C SER A 65 6.13 9.59 15.38
N VAL A 66 7.05 10.32 14.74
CA VAL A 66 7.13 10.42 13.26
C VAL A 66 7.55 9.07 12.66
N TYR A 67 8.50 8.38 13.31
CA TYR A 67 8.88 7.03 12.93
C TYR A 67 7.70 6.07 13.11
N ASP A 68 7.00 6.14 14.24
CA ASP A 68 5.86 5.27 14.54
C ASP A 68 4.72 5.49 13.54
N GLU A 69 4.39 6.74 13.20
CA GLU A 69 3.38 7.09 12.20
C GLU A 69 3.75 6.49 10.82
N LEU A 70 4.99 6.73 10.37
CA LEU A 70 5.48 6.24 9.08
C LEU A 70 5.46 4.71 8.99
N PHE A 71 5.95 4.02 10.02
CA PHE A 71 5.96 2.57 10.02
C PHE A 71 4.56 1.98 10.19
N ASN A 72 3.70 2.60 10.99
CA ASN A 72 2.32 2.16 11.14
C ASN A 72 1.58 2.21 9.79
N VAL A 73 1.68 3.33 9.06
CA VAL A 73 0.98 3.49 7.78
C VAL A 73 1.69 2.74 6.64
N ASN A 74 2.98 2.98 6.40
CA ASN A 74 3.66 2.47 5.21
C ASN A 74 3.96 0.97 5.28
N VAL A 75 4.13 0.41 6.47
CA VAL A 75 4.56 -0.98 6.66
C VAL A 75 3.46 -1.79 7.34
N ARG A 76 3.03 -1.41 8.55
CA ARG A 76 2.11 -2.22 9.35
C ARG A 76 0.76 -2.40 8.65
N CYS A 77 0.17 -1.33 8.12
CA CYS A 77 -1.09 -1.41 7.38
C CYS A 77 -0.97 -2.32 6.14
N LEU A 78 0.10 -2.17 5.37
CA LEU A 78 0.41 -2.97 4.19
C LEU A 78 0.50 -4.46 4.54
N VAL A 79 1.25 -4.81 5.59
CA VAL A 79 1.43 -6.19 6.03
C VAL A 79 0.11 -6.79 6.51
N ARG A 80 -0.67 -6.03 7.30
CA ARG A 80 -1.96 -6.48 7.83
C ARG A 80 -2.98 -6.73 6.71
N LEU A 81 -3.10 -5.81 5.75
CA LEU A 81 -4.00 -5.97 4.60
C LEU A 81 -3.58 -7.13 3.70
N THR A 82 -2.27 -7.25 3.43
CA THR A 82 -1.73 -8.35 2.65
C THR A 82 -2.05 -9.69 3.30
N ARG A 83 -1.80 -9.83 4.61
CA ARG A 83 -2.10 -11.06 5.36
C ARG A 83 -3.57 -11.44 5.30
N GLU A 84 -4.48 -10.48 5.42
CA GLU A 84 -5.92 -10.73 5.36
C GLU A 84 -6.38 -11.16 3.94
N ALA A 85 -5.83 -10.55 2.89
CA ALA A 85 -6.20 -10.85 1.51
C ALA A 85 -5.54 -12.13 0.96
N LEU A 86 -4.38 -12.51 1.48
CA LEU A 86 -3.52 -13.58 0.92
C LEU A 86 -4.23 -14.92 0.72
N PRO A 87 -5.05 -15.43 1.66
CA PRO A 87 -5.77 -16.70 1.46
C PRO A 87 -6.68 -16.68 0.23
N HIS A 88 -7.25 -15.52 -0.11
CA HIS A 88 -8.12 -15.36 -1.28
C HIS A 88 -7.32 -15.25 -2.58
N ILE A 89 -6.16 -14.57 -2.53
CA ILE A 89 -5.24 -14.43 -3.65
C ILE A 89 -4.56 -15.77 -3.99
N ILE A 90 -4.26 -16.61 -2.98
CA ILE A 90 -3.75 -17.97 -3.19
C ILE A 90 -4.77 -18.81 -3.96
N LYS A 91 -6.05 -18.75 -3.60
CA LYS A 91 -7.11 -19.50 -4.31
C LYS A 91 -7.22 -19.09 -5.78
N SER A 92 -7.00 -17.82 -6.10
CA SER A 92 -7.05 -17.30 -7.47
C SER A 92 -5.72 -17.39 -8.24
N LYS A 93 -4.62 -17.79 -7.58
CA LYS A 93 -3.24 -17.72 -8.12
C LYS A 93 -2.91 -16.31 -8.63
N GLY A 94 -3.30 -15.34 -7.83
CA GLY A 94 -3.30 -13.92 -8.16
C GLY A 94 -1.94 -13.23 -8.01
N THR A 95 -1.99 -11.90 -7.80
CA THR A 95 -0.78 -11.09 -7.63
C THR A 95 -0.91 -10.04 -6.53
N VAL A 96 0.19 -9.75 -5.85
CA VAL A 96 0.32 -8.60 -4.93
C VAL A 96 1.30 -7.61 -5.53
N VAL A 97 0.93 -6.34 -5.52
CA VAL A 97 1.77 -5.22 -5.97
C VAL A 97 1.91 -4.23 -4.82
N ASN A 98 3.14 -3.95 -4.40
CA ASN A 98 3.45 -2.98 -3.37
C ASN A 98 4.01 -1.71 -4.00
N VAL A 99 3.45 -0.55 -3.67
CA VAL A 99 3.98 0.75 -4.13
C VAL A 99 5.09 1.19 -3.17
N SER A 100 6.31 1.02 -3.62
CA SER A 100 7.52 1.46 -2.94
C SER A 100 7.97 2.83 -3.47
N SER A 101 9.22 3.21 -3.21
CA SER A 101 9.83 4.45 -3.66
C SER A 101 11.29 4.19 -4.07
N ILE A 102 11.85 5.08 -4.89
CA ILE A 102 13.30 5.17 -5.09
C ILE A 102 14.06 5.35 -3.76
N ASN A 103 13.40 5.91 -2.74
CA ASN A 103 13.92 6.02 -1.37
C ASN A 103 14.08 4.67 -0.65
N GLY A 104 13.56 3.56 -1.20
CA GLY A 104 13.85 2.23 -0.69
C GLY A 104 15.31 1.85 -0.91
N PRO A 105 15.80 1.78 -2.17
CA PRO A 105 17.20 1.46 -2.45
C PRO A 105 18.16 2.67 -2.34
N CYS A 106 17.68 3.91 -2.47
CA CYS A 106 18.52 5.10 -2.52
C CYS A 106 18.28 6.01 -1.31
N PRO A 107 19.29 6.28 -0.46
CA PRO A 107 19.12 7.13 0.71
C PRO A 107 19.07 8.62 0.33
N PHE A 108 18.26 9.39 1.06
CA PHE A 108 18.22 10.85 0.97
C PHE A 108 18.23 11.47 2.38
N PRO A 109 19.00 12.54 2.61
CA PRO A 109 19.00 13.23 3.90
C PRO A 109 17.64 13.87 4.18
N GLY A 110 17.27 13.94 5.46
CA GLY A 110 16.01 14.54 5.91
C GLY A 110 14.76 13.70 5.67
N VAL A 111 14.87 12.45 5.22
CA VAL A 111 13.73 11.52 5.06
C VAL A 111 14.09 10.10 5.52
N THR A 112 14.94 9.98 6.55
CA THR A 112 15.50 8.70 7.01
C THR A 112 14.43 7.67 7.33
N TYR A 113 13.45 8.01 8.18
CA TYR A 113 12.38 7.07 8.55
C TYR A 113 11.52 6.64 7.35
N TYR A 114 11.30 7.55 6.40
CA TYR A 114 10.59 7.22 5.16
C TYR A 114 11.40 6.24 4.30
N CYS A 115 12.70 6.48 4.11
CA CYS A 115 13.60 5.56 3.39
C CYS A 115 13.62 4.17 4.04
N MET A 116 13.72 4.12 5.38
CA MET A 116 13.62 2.86 6.13
C MET A 116 12.29 2.15 5.88
N SER A 117 11.17 2.86 5.95
CA SER A 117 9.85 2.26 5.72
C SER A 117 9.71 1.68 4.30
N LYS A 118 10.24 2.36 3.28
CA LYS A 118 10.20 1.88 1.89
C LYS A 118 11.20 0.76 1.61
N SER A 119 12.34 0.76 2.31
CA SER A 119 13.27 -0.38 2.34
C SER A 119 12.61 -1.63 2.94
N ALA A 120 11.84 -1.46 4.02
CA ALA A 120 11.08 -2.55 4.63
C ALA A 120 10.03 -3.12 3.66
N VAL A 121 9.33 -2.27 2.91
CA VAL A 121 8.39 -2.69 1.85
C VAL A 121 9.12 -3.48 0.74
N ASP A 122 10.28 -3.02 0.30
CA ASP A 122 11.10 -3.72 -0.69
C ASP A 122 11.50 -5.11 -0.21
N GLN A 123 11.98 -5.23 1.04
CA GLN A 123 12.40 -6.51 1.59
C GLN A 123 11.22 -7.44 1.85
N PHE A 124 10.10 -6.91 2.39
CA PHE A 124 8.86 -7.66 2.56
C PHE A 124 8.37 -8.25 1.23
N THR A 125 8.43 -7.46 0.16
CA THR A 125 8.03 -7.91 -1.18
C THR A 125 8.88 -9.10 -1.64
N LYS A 126 10.21 -9.03 -1.49
CA LYS A 126 11.12 -10.10 -1.91
C LYS A 126 10.91 -11.38 -1.09
N CYS A 127 10.82 -11.26 0.23
CA CYS A 127 10.58 -12.41 1.11
C CYS A 127 9.23 -13.06 0.80
N LEU A 128 8.16 -12.26 0.72
CA LEU A 128 6.83 -12.78 0.44
C LEU A 128 6.74 -13.41 -0.96
N ALA A 129 7.45 -12.88 -1.96
CA ALA A 129 7.51 -13.50 -3.29
C ALA A 129 8.05 -14.93 -3.24
N LEU A 130 9.09 -15.17 -2.43
CA LEU A 130 9.67 -16.51 -2.25
C LEU A 130 8.72 -17.44 -1.49
N GLU A 131 8.07 -16.95 -0.44
CA GLU A 131 7.06 -17.71 0.32
C GLU A 131 5.86 -18.07 -0.55
N MET A 132 5.45 -17.19 -1.46
CA MET A 132 4.24 -17.33 -2.26
C MET A 132 4.43 -18.01 -3.61
N ALA A 133 5.67 -18.19 -4.07
CA ALA A 133 5.97 -18.87 -5.32
C ALA A 133 5.39 -20.30 -5.41
N PRO A 134 5.47 -21.16 -4.37
CA PRO A 134 4.84 -22.49 -4.39
C PRO A 134 3.31 -22.45 -4.53
N HIS A 135 2.68 -21.34 -4.15
CA HIS A 135 1.25 -21.13 -4.24
C HIS A 135 0.81 -20.53 -5.60
N GLY A 136 1.75 -20.28 -6.51
CA GLY A 136 1.47 -19.66 -7.81
C GLY A 136 1.08 -18.19 -7.73
N VAL A 137 1.39 -17.51 -6.61
CA VAL A 137 1.10 -16.09 -6.41
C VAL A 137 2.35 -15.27 -6.67
N ARG A 138 2.21 -14.21 -7.49
CA ARG A 138 3.31 -13.28 -7.78
C ARG A 138 3.28 -12.11 -6.82
N VAL A 139 4.44 -11.67 -6.33
CA VAL A 139 4.55 -10.50 -5.47
C VAL A 139 5.64 -9.59 -6.02
N ASN A 140 5.29 -8.35 -6.34
CA ASN A 140 6.20 -7.38 -6.94
C ASN A 140 6.08 -6.01 -6.28
N ALA A 141 7.14 -5.21 -6.39
CA ALA A 141 7.15 -3.83 -5.95
C ALA A 141 7.33 -2.91 -7.16
N VAL A 142 6.55 -1.84 -7.21
CA VAL A 142 6.75 -0.74 -8.16
C VAL A 142 7.42 0.40 -7.42
N LYS A 143 8.56 0.86 -7.93
CA LYS A 143 9.31 1.98 -7.37
C LYS A 143 8.95 3.24 -8.13
N LEU A 144 8.26 4.15 -7.45
CA LEU A 144 7.99 5.45 -8.02
C LEU A 144 9.20 6.37 -7.79
N VAL A 145 9.54 7.10 -8.85
CA VAL A 145 10.38 8.29 -8.76
C VAL A 145 9.47 9.51 -8.51
N LEU A 146 10.05 10.71 -8.42
CA LEU A 146 9.32 11.97 -8.40
C LEU A 146 8.18 11.94 -9.43
N SER A 147 6.96 11.93 -8.92
CA SER A 147 5.73 11.82 -9.70
C SER A 147 4.71 12.75 -9.05
N ARG A 148 3.97 13.51 -9.86
CA ARG A 148 2.98 14.47 -9.34
C ARG A 148 1.81 13.75 -8.68
N PHE A 149 1.89 13.58 -7.36
CA PHE A 149 0.79 13.12 -6.50
C PHE A 149 0.78 13.94 -5.21
N ASN A 150 -0.39 14.06 -4.57
CA ASN A 150 -0.54 14.74 -3.29
C ASN A 150 -0.35 13.74 -2.14
N LEU A 151 0.77 13.84 -1.41
CA LEU A 151 1.02 13.09 -0.18
C LEU A 151 0.87 14.05 1.01
N ASN A 152 -0.36 14.23 1.50
CA ASN A 152 -0.67 15.07 2.67
C ASN A 152 0.00 16.46 2.63
N GLY A 153 -0.08 17.15 1.49
CA GLY A 153 0.47 18.50 1.32
C GLY A 153 1.90 18.56 0.79
N PHE A 154 2.58 17.42 0.62
CA PHE A 154 3.85 17.36 -0.10
C PHE A 154 3.60 17.07 -1.58
N VAL A 155 3.91 18.05 -2.42
CA VAL A 155 4.02 17.89 -3.87
C VAL A 155 5.50 17.70 -4.19
N MET A 156 5.90 16.47 -4.47
CA MET A 156 7.20 16.19 -5.07
C MET A 156 7.10 16.51 -6.56
N MET A 157 7.70 17.63 -6.99
CA MET A 157 7.79 18.04 -8.40
C MET A 157 8.68 17.10 -9.20
#